data_AF-A0A8H7CIB6-F1
#
_entry.id   AF-A0A8H7CIB6-F1
#
_cell.length_a   1.000
_cell.length_b   1.000
_cell.length_c   1.000
_cell.angle_alpha   90.00
_cell.angle_beta   90.00
_cell.angle_gamma   90.00
#
_symmetry.space_group_name_H-M   'P 1'
#
loop_
_entity.id
_entity.type
_entity.pdbx_description
1 polymer ?
#
loop_
_entity_poly.entity_id
_entity_poly.type
_entity_poly.pdbx_seq_one_letter_code
_entity_poly.pdbx_strand_id
1 'polypeptide(L)'
;MAIFTAFGLDSKTESLVGKNVHNHFNILTMWGDLNHLFDMLIIWLEEVDGEENTYKIVSSNEKLLSLMGPLPERVTFRVDPDLVRACNERNTAVPTLPSRSLLAVRAACSRVAHLSGAVEQVQQILHDLEDTSVMAEDGGSAHLLEFRLVQSLRTVDIEANQPL
;
A
#
# COMPACT_ATOMS: atom_id res chain seq x y z
N MET A 1 -2.48 -2.86 4.50
CA MET A 1 -2.47 -2.18 5.82
C MET A 1 -1.06 -2.06 6.38
N ALA A 2 -0.19 -3.05 6.15
CA ALA A 2 1.21 -3.07 6.58
C ALA A 2 1.98 -1.74 6.37
N ILE A 3 1.84 -1.12 5.19
CA ILE A 3 2.51 0.17 4.89
C ILE A 3 2.03 1.34 5.75
N PHE A 4 0.74 1.42 6.10
CA PHE A 4 0.28 2.50 6.97
C PHE A 4 0.87 2.35 8.36
N THR A 5 0.95 1.11 8.84
CA THR A 5 1.52 0.80 10.13
C THR A 5 3.03 1.05 10.17
N ALA A 6 3.77 0.63 9.14
CA ALA A 6 5.22 0.86 9.06
C ALA A 6 5.57 2.36 9.12
N PHE A 7 4.68 3.23 8.65
CA PHE A 7 4.85 4.68 8.67
C PHE A 7 4.09 5.37 9.82
N GLY A 8 3.48 4.61 10.74
CA GLY A 8 2.75 5.15 11.89
C GLY A 8 1.49 5.95 11.52
N LEU A 9 0.89 5.66 10.37
CA LEU A 9 -0.29 6.32 9.81
C LEU A 9 -1.61 5.62 10.18
N ASP A 10 -1.59 4.69 11.14
CA ASP A 10 -2.75 3.88 11.53
C ASP A 10 -3.99 4.73 11.86
N SER A 11 -3.82 5.83 12.58
CA SER A 11 -4.94 6.73 12.94
C SER A 11 -5.57 7.43 11.73
N LYS A 12 -4.86 7.54 10.60
CA LYS A 12 -5.40 8.07 9.34
C LYS A 12 -6.02 7.00 8.45
N THR A 13 -5.76 5.71 8.70
CA THR A 13 -6.30 4.62 7.87
C THR A 13 -7.82 4.60 7.87
N GLU A 14 -8.47 4.82 9.02
CA GLU A 14 -9.93 4.85 9.11
C GLU A 14 -10.52 6.03 8.31
N SER A 15 -9.85 7.18 8.29
CA SER A 15 -10.29 8.33 7.48
C SER A 15 -10.07 8.14 5.97
N LEU A 16 -9.06 7.36 5.57
CA LEU A 16 -8.65 7.18 4.17
C LEU A 16 -9.26 5.94 3.49
N VAL A 17 -9.48 4.88 4.27
CA VAL A 17 -9.92 3.57 3.78
C VAL A 17 -11.27 3.18 4.40
N GLY A 18 -11.62 3.77 5.55
CA GLY A 18 -12.84 3.43 6.29
C GLY A 18 -12.89 1.95 6.67
N LYS A 19 -14.10 1.41 6.76
CA LYS A 19 -14.34 -0.03 6.96
C LYS A 19 -14.07 -0.87 5.70
N ASN A 20 -13.63 -0.24 4.61
CA ASN A 20 -13.57 -0.86 3.28
C ASN A 20 -12.14 -1.30 2.89
N VAL A 21 -11.34 -1.76 3.86
CA VAL A 21 -9.95 -2.19 3.66
C VAL A 21 -9.79 -3.27 2.59
N HIS A 22 -10.81 -4.12 2.41
CA HIS A 22 -10.83 -5.22 1.44
C HIS A 22 -11.65 -4.91 0.17
N ASN A 23 -11.98 -3.65 -0.09
CA ASN A 23 -12.72 -3.28 -1.29
C ASN A 23 -11.76 -3.11 -2.48
N HIS A 24 -12.26 -3.33 -3.70
CA HIS A 24 -11.51 -3.31 -4.96
C HIS A 24 -10.71 -2.01 -5.18
N PHE A 25 -11.13 -0.88 -4.60
CA PHE A 25 -10.37 0.37 -4.68
C PHE A 25 -8.99 0.34 -3.99
N ASN A 26 -8.74 -0.66 -3.14
CA ASN A 26 -7.47 -0.84 -2.43
C ASN A 26 -6.70 -2.10 -2.92
N ILE A 27 -7.13 -2.71 -4.02
CA ILE A 27 -6.51 -3.90 -4.59
C ILE A 27 -5.97 -3.56 -5.97
N LEU A 28 -4.71 -3.89 -6.20
CA LEU A 28 -4.06 -3.76 -7.49
C LEU A 28 -3.43 -5.10 -7.88
N THR A 29 -3.78 -5.63 -9.03
CA THR A 29 -3.14 -6.80 -9.60
C THR A 29 -2.08 -6.35 -10.60
N MET A 30 -0.86 -6.86 -10.46
CA MET A 30 0.27 -6.53 -11.34
C MET A 30 0.99 -7.80 -11.77
N TRP A 31 1.87 -7.69 -12.77
CA TRP A 31 2.80 -8.76 -13.11
C TRP A 31 3.73 -9.05 -11.91
N GLY A 32 4.08 -10.32 -11.67
CA GLY A 32 4.74 -10.78 -10.43
C GLY A 32 5.95 -9.95 -10.02
N ASP A 33 6.91 -9.74 -10.94
CA ASP A 33 8.10 -8.95 -10.64
C ASP A 33 7.75 -7.49 -10.32
N LEU A 34 6.77 -6.92 -11.01
CA LEU A 34 6.31 -5.55 -10.79
C LEU A 34 5.58 -5.41 -9.45
N ASN A 35 4.77 -6.42 -9.10
CA ASN A 35 4.12 -6.50 -7.79
C ASN A 35 5.18 -6.55 -6.68
N HIS A 36 6.20 -7.40 -6.81
CA HIS A 36 7.28 -7.50 -5.83
C HIS A 36 8.01 -6.16 -5.65
N LEU A 37 8.37 -5.47 -6.73
CA LEU A 37 9.01 -4.15 -6.64
C LEU A 37 8.10 -3.08 -6.04
N PHE A 38 6.80 -3.16 -6.31
CA PHE A 38 5.81 -2.24 -5.76
C PHE A 38 5.66 -2.47 -4.25
N ASP A 39 5.65 -3.72 -3.78
CA ASP A 39 5.59 -4.10 -2.36
C ASP A 39 6.85 -3.74 -1.60
N MET A 40 8.00 -3.86 -2.25
CA MET A 40 9.30 -3.44 -1.71
C MET A 40 9.53 -1.92 -1.75
N LEU A 41 8.53 -1.12 -2.12
CA LEU A 41 8.65 0.34 -2.25
C LEU A 41 9.72 0.80 -3.25
N ILE A 42 10.21 -0.08 -4.13
CA ILE A 42 11.23 0.24 -5.14
C ILE A 42 10.61 1.05 -6.27
N ILE A 43 9.37 0.73 -6.63
CA ILE A 43 8.57 1.50 -7.58
C ILE A 43 7.30 2.03 -6.93
N TRP A 44 6.78 3.11 -7.49
CA TRP A 44 5.48 3.68 -7.12
C TRP A 44 4.81 4.37 -8.30
N LEU A 45 3.54 4.74 -8.12
CA LEU A 45 2.71 5.40 -9.12
C LEU A 45 2.52 6.86 -8.73
N GLU A 46 2.97 7.78 -9.58
CA GLU A 46 2.75 9.22 -9.39
C GLU A 46 1.67 9.73 -10.33
N GLU A 47 0.72 10.50 -9.81
CA GLU A 47 -0.34 11.09 -10.62
C GLU A 47 0.23 12.02 -11.69
N VAL A 48 -0.37 11.99 -12.88
CA VAL A 48 -0.05 12.93 -13.95
C VAL A 48 -1.01 14.11 -13.91
N ASP A 49 -0.48 15.32 -13.79
CA ASP A 49 -1.27 16.54 -13.71
C ASP A 49 -2.22 16.69 -14.91
N GLY A 50 -3.50 16.87 -14.62
CA GLY A 50 -4.54 17.05 -15.64
C GLY A 50 -5.04 15.76 -16.30
N GLU A 51 -4.49 14.59 -15.95
CA GLU A 51 -4.92 13.30 -16.51
C GLU A 51 -5.55 12.41 -15.42
N GLU A 52 -6.86 12.17 -15.51
CA GLU A 52 -7.58 11.40 -14.49
C GLU A 52 -7.24 9.91 -14.54
N ASN A 53 -6.95 9.33 -13.37
CA ASN A 53 -6.56 7.92 -13.21
C ASN A 53 -5.35 7.50 -14.07
N THR A 54 -4.52 8.47 -14.47
CA THR A 54 -3.26 8.22 -15.17
C THR A 54 -2.09 8.48 -14.24
N TYR A 55 -1.12 7.55 -14.28
CA TYR A 55 0.03 7.55 -13.41
C TYR A 55 1.30 7.28 -14.19
N LYS A 56 2.39 7.93 -13.79
CA LYS A 56 3.74 7.57 -14.21
C LYS A 56 4.27 6.48 -13.31
N ILE A 57 4.92 5.47 -13.90
CA ILE A 57 5.68 4.48 -13.12
C ILE A 57 7.02 5.13 -12.77
N VAL A 58 7.25 5.33 -11.47
CA VAL A 58 8.49 5.91 -10.95
C VAL A 58 9.25 4.82 -10.18
N SER A 59 10.58 4.86 -10.26
CA SER A 59 11.47 3.93 -9.59
C SER A 59 12.57 4.69 -8.85
N SER A 60 12.97 4.20 -7.68
CA SER A 60 14.19 4.67 -7.02
C SER A 60 15.47 4.22 -7.77
N ASN A 61 15.34 3.21 -8.63
CA ASN A 61 16.42 2.67 -9.44
C ASN A 61 15.94 2.48 -10.89
N GLU A 62 16.16 3.50 -11.73
CA GLU A 62 15.77 3.48 -13.14
C GLU A 62 16.46 2.37 -13.94
N LYS A 63 17.70 2.02 -13.57
CA LYS A 63 18.43 0.92 -14.21
C LYS A 63 17.73 -0.41 -13.98
N LEU A 64 17.28 -0.67 -12.75
CA LEU A 64 16.55 -1.88 -12.41
C LEU A 64 15.25 -1.99 -13.24
N LEU A 65 14.52 -0.88 -13.40
CA LEU A 65 13.32 -0.83 -14.22
C LEU A 65 13.62 -1.16 -15.69
N SER A 66 14.72 -0.65 -16.24
CA SER A 66 15.13 -0.89 -17.63
C SER A 66 15.50 -2.35 -17.93
N LEU A 67 15.92 -3.12 -16.91
CA LEU A 67 16.26 -4.54 -17.06
C LEU A 67 15.03 -5.44 -17.19
N MET A 68 13.85 -4.95 -16.79
CA MET A 68 12.59 -5.70 -16.85
C MET A 68 11.96 -5.74 -18.26
N GLY A 69 12.56 -5.05 -19.23
CA GLY A 69 12.06 -4.93 -20.59
C GLY A 69 11.22 -3.67 -20.80
N PRO A 70 10.49 -3.58 -21.92
CA PRO A 70 9.73 -2.39 -22.28
C PRO A 70 8.49 -2.25 -21.37
N LEU A 71 8.63 -1.49 -20.29
CA LEU A 71 7.48 -1.04 -19.51
C LEU A 71 6.88 0.22 -20.12
N PRO A 72 5.55 0.38 -20.08
CA PRO A 72 4.93 1.64 -20.43
C PRO A 72 5.36 2.71 -19.42
N GLU A 73 5.70 3.91 -19.91
CA GLU A 73 6.04 5.05 -19.05
C GLU A 73 4.84 5.46 -18.15
N ARG A 74 3.62 5.26 -18.68
CA ARG A 74 2.36 5.66 -18.05
C ARG A 74 1.34 4.55 -18.08
N VAL A 75 0.51 4.51 -17.04
CA VAL A 75 -0.61 3.58 -16.89
C VAL A 75 -1.87 4.37 -16.60
N THR A 76 -2.94 4.08 -17.32
CA THR A 76 -4.27 4.65 -17.07
C THR A 76 -5.23 3.55 -16.66
N PHE A 77 -5.82 3.66 -15.46
CA PHE A 77 -6.85 2.73 -15.02
C PHE A 77 -8.20 3.10 -15.62
N ARG A 78 -8.87 2.12 -16.24
CA ARG A 78 -10.19 2.28 -16.86
C ARG A 78 -11.03 1.05 -16.55
N VAL A 79 -12.33 1.25 -16.42
CA VAL A 79 -13.26 0.12 -16.35
C VAL A 79 -13.55 -0.32 -17.78
N ASP A 80 -13.41 -1.63 -18.03
CA ASP A 80 -13.73 -2.22 -19.33
C ASP A 80 -15.22 -2.01 -19.67
N PRO A 81 -15.57 -1.38 -20.81
CA PRO A 81 -16.96 -1.20 -21.24
C PRO A 81 -17.75 -2.51 -21.33
N ASP A 82 -17.11 -3.62 -21.69
CA ASP A 82 -17.77 -4.93 -21.78
C ASP A 82 -18.12 -5.47 -20.39
N LEU A 83 -17.27 -5.20 -19.38
CA LEU A 83 -17.55 -5.51 -17.99
C LEU A 83 -18.73 -4.68 -17.46
N VAL A 84 -18.78 -3.39 -17.79
CA VAL A 84 -19.91 -2.51 -17.42
C VAL A 84 -21.21 -3.07 -17.99
N ARG A 85 -21.21 -3.46 -19.28
CA ARG A 85 -22.37 -4.08 -19.92
C ARG A 85 -22.80 -5.36 -19.19
N ALA A 86 -21.85 -6.25 -18.90
CA ALA A 86 -22.13 -7.51 -18.20
C ALA A 86 -22.67 -7.29 -16.77
N CYS A 87 -22.17 -6.29 -16.05
CA CYS A 87 -22.67 -5.92 -14.72
C CYS A 87 -24.11 -5.40 -14.79
N ASN A 88 -24.41 -4.53 -15.75
CA ASN A 88 -25.75 -4.00 -15.95
C ASN A 88 -26.76 -5.11 -16.30
N GLU A 89 -26.39 -6.04 -17.19
CA GLU A 89 -27.22 -7.19 -17.55
C GLU A 89 -27.52 -8.11 -16.35
N ARG A 90 -26.55 -8.25 -15.43
CA ARG A 90 -26.65 -9.08 -14.24
C ARG A 90 -27.22 -8.34 -13.02
N ASN A 91 -27.56 -7.05 -13.15
CA ASN A 91 -27.91 -6.17 -12.03
C ASN A 91 -26.87 -6.24 -10.88
N THR A 92 -25.59 -6.29 -11.22
CA THR A 92 -24.50 -6.28 -10.25
C THR A 92 -23.75 -4.94 -10.27
N ALA A 93 -23.14 -4.57 -9.15
CA ALA A 93 -22.36 -3.36 -9.04
C ALA A 93 -21.11 -3.44 -9.94
N VAL A 94 -20.81 -2.34 -10.63
CA VAL A 94 -19.57 -2.18 -11.39
C VAL A 94 -18.39 -2.02 -10.42
N PRO A 95 -17.26 -2.72 -10.62
CA PRO A 95 -16.08 -2.54 -9.79
C PRO A 95 -15.57 -1.10 -9.80
N THR A 96 -15.05 -0.66 -8.66
CA THR A 96 -14.43 0.67 -8.53
C THR A 96 -12.96 0.62 -8.93
N LEU A 97 -12.45 1.74 -9.45
CA LEU A 97 -11.03 1.89 -9.75
C LEU A 97 -10.20 2.06 -8.46
N PRO A 98 -8.88 1.78 -8.51
CA PRO A 98 -7.99 2.05 -7.41
C PRO A 98 -8.07 3.50 -6.93
N SER A 99 -8.08 3.70 -5.60
CA SER A 99 -8.19 5.03 -5.01
C SER A 99 -6.93 5.85 -5.24
N ARG A 100 -7.10 6.98 -5.91
CA ARG A 100 -6.09 8.04 -6.12
C ARG A 100 -5.34 8.41 -4.85
N SER A 101 -6.09 8.70 -3.78
CA SER A 101 -5.52 9.09 -2.49
C SER A 101 -4.66 8.01 -1.86
N LEU A 102 -5.03 6.73 -2.02
CA LEU A 102 -4.24 5.63 -1.47
C LEU A 102 -2.96 5.40 -2.26
N LEU A 103 -3.03 5.51 -3.60
CA LEU A 103 -1.86 5.48 -4.46
C LEU A 103 -0.90 6.63 -4.13
N ALA A 104 -1.43 7.83 -3.91
CA ALA A 104 -0.64 8.99 -3.51
C ALA A 104 0.05 8.80 -2.13
N VAL A 105 -0.66 8.24 -1.15
CA VAL A 105 -0.03 7.94 0.15
C VAL A 105 1.07 6.89 -0.01
N ARG A 106 0.83 5.84 -0.80
CA ARG A 106 1.86 4.83 -1.07
C ARG A 106 3.09 5.42 -1.74
N ALA A 107 2.91 6.28 -2.75
CA ALA A 107 4.00 7.01 -3.38
C ALA A 107 4.77 7.88 -2.39
N ALA A 108 4.07 8.59 -1.50
CA ALA A 108 4.72 9.39 -0.46
C ALA A 108 5.54 8.51 0.50
N CYS A 109 5.00 7.38 0.97
CA CYS A 109 5.72 6.42 1.80
C CYS A 109 6.98 5.89 1.11
N SER A 110 6.88 5.48 -0.17
CA SER A 110 8.03 5.02 -0.94
C SER A 110 9.13 6.09 -1.02
N ARG A 111 8.75 7.33 -1.36
CA ARG A 111 9.69 8.45 -1.42
C ARG A 111 10.37 8.71 -0.07
N VAL A 112 9.60 8.71 1.02
CA VAL A 112 10.15 8.93 2.37
C VAL A 112 11.13 7.82 2.73
N ALA A 113 10.81 6.56 2.48
CA ALA A 113 11.69 5.43 2.77
C ALA A 113 13.05 5.56 2.08
N HIS A 114 13.04 5.91 0.79
CA HIS A 114 14.26 6.10 0.00
C HIS A 114 15.05 7.33 0.45
N LEU A 115 14.38 8.46 0.68
CA LEU A 115 15.04 9.69 1.11
C LEU A 115 15.65 9.58 2.52
N SER A 116 15.06 8.77 3.40
CA SER A 116 15.59 8.53 4.75
C SER A 116 16.59 7.38 4.81
N GLY A 117 16.83 6.64 3.72
CA GLY A 117 17.65 5.43 3.71
C GLY A 117 17.07 4.31 4.60
N ALA A 118 15.76 4.31 4.82
CA ALA A 118 15.07 3.34 5.68
C ALA A 118 14.39 2.23 4.87
N VAL A 119 14.67 2.13 3.56
CA VAL A 119 13.95 1.21 2.68
C VAL A 119 14.17 -0.24 3.12
N GLU A 120 15.39 -0.64 3.48
CA GLU A 120 15.71 -2.00 3.92
C GLU A 120 15.01 -2.34 5.24
N GLN A 121 14.96 -1.40 6.18
CA GLN A 121 14.27 -1.59 7.46
C GLN A 121 12.75 -1.71 7.26
N VAL A 122 12.16 -0.84 6.45
CA VAL A 122 10.72 -0.88 6.16
C VAL A 122 10.38 -2.17 5.41
N GLN A 123 11.18 -2.57 4.43
CA GLN A 123 11.01 -3.82 3.69
C GLN A 123 11.07 -5.03 4.62
N GLN A 124 12.04 -5.07 5.53
CA GLN A 124 12.15 -6.14 6.52
C GLN A 124 10.91 -6.19 7.42
N ILE A 125 10.45 -5.04 7.94
CA ILE A 125 9.22 -4.98 8.74
C ILE A 125 8.00 -5.46 7.95
N LEU A 126 7.86 -5.07 6.68
CA LEU A 126 6.75 -5.49 5.83
C LEU A 126 6.78 -6.99 5.57
N HIS A 127 7.93 -7.53 5.18
CA HIS A 127 8.13 -8.97 4.97
C HIS A 127 7.84 -9.75 6.25
N ASP A 128 8.38 -9.31 7.37
CA ASP A 128 8.19 -10.00 8.64
C ASP A 128 6.73 -9.94 9.11
N LEU A 129 6.00 -8.84 8.85
CA LEU A 129 4.58 -8.70 9.17
C LEU A 129 3.68 -9.58 8.29
N GLU A 130 4.09 -9.86 7.05
CA GLU A 130 3.31 -10.60 6.06
C GLU A 130 3.62 -12.11 6.08
N ASP A 131 4.88 -12.50 6.28
CA ASP A 131 5.36 -13.89 6.12
C ASP A 131 5.73 -14.58 7.45
N THR A 132 5.97 -13.84 8.54
CA THR A 132 6.38 -14.45 9.82
C THR A 132 5.16 -14.82 10.68
N SER A 133 4.71 -16.07 10.55
CA SER A 133 3.57 -16.61 11.31
C SER A 133 3.87 -16.86 12.81
N VAL A 134 5.15 -16.97 13.18
CA VAL A 134 5.57 -17.33 14.54
C VAL A 134 6.81 -16.54 14.95
N MET A 135 6.85 -16.05 16.19
CA MET A 135 8.02 -15.35 16.73
C MET A 135 9.19 -16.34 16.85
N ALA A 136 10.38 -15.94 16.42
CA ALA A 136 11.58 -16.74 16.56
C ALA A 136 11.91 -16.95 18.05
N GLU A 137 12.14 -18.21 18.43
CA GLU A 137 12.43 -18.61 19.82
C GLU A 137 13.75 -18.02 20.34
N ASP A 138 14.66 -17.65 19.45
CA ASP A 138 15.97 -17.04 19.75
C ASP A 138 15.92 -15.51 19.98
N GLY A 139 14.73 -14.90 19.88
CA GLY A 139 14.58 -13.46 20.01
C GLY A 139 14.90 -12.66 18.75
N GLY A 140 15.17 -13.32 17.61
CA GLY A 140 15.37 -12.66 16.30
C GLY A 140 14.15 -11.88 15.80
N SER A 141 12.97 -12.10 16.39
CA SER A 141 11.73 -11.35 16.10
C SER A 141 11.43 -10.25 17.15
N ALA A 142 12.41 -9.81 17.94
CA ALA A 142 12.17 -8.81 18.98
C ALA A 142 11.68 -7.46 18.43
N HIS A 143 12.12 -7.05 17.24
CA HIS A 143 11.66 -5.83 16.57
C HIS A 143 10.18 -5.92 16.16
N LEU A 144 9.71 -7.10 15.75
CA LEU A 144 8.27 -7.34 15.51
C LEU A 144 7.46 -7.21 16.80
N LEU A 145 7.99 -7.73 17.92
CA LEU A 145 7.35 -7.57 19.22
C LEU A 145 7.25 -6.09 19.61
N GLU A 146 8.37 -5.37 19.52
CA GLU A 146 8.43 -3.95 19.83
C GLU A 146 7.43 -3.16 18.97
N PHE A 147 7.41 -3.42 17.67
CA PHE A 147 6.46 -2.81 16.75
C PHE A 147 5.00 -3.11 17.15
N ARG A 148 4.67 -4.39 17.40
CA ARG A 148 3.32 -4.81 17.84
C ARG A 148 2.93 -4.22 19.20
N LEU A 149 3.87 -4.11 20.13
CA LEU A 149 3.63 -3.51 21.46
C LEU A 149 3.38 -2.02 21.34
N VAL A 150 4.15 -1.30 20.52
CA VAL A 150 3.91 0.12 20.23
C VAL A 150 2.54 0.32 19.60
N GLN A 151 2.11 -0.57 18.71
CA GLN A 151 0.74 -0.56 18.19
C GLN A 151 -0.31 -0.79 19.28
N SER A 152 -0.12 -1.81 20.12
CA SER A 152 -1.10 -2.19 21.15
C SER A 152 -1.23 -1.12 22.24
N LEU A 153 -0.14 -0.48 22.64
CA LEU A 153 -0.17 0.59 23.64
C LEU A 153 -0.95 1.82 23.13
N ARG A 154 -0.86 2.14 21.83
CA ARG A 154 -1.63 3.24 21.22
C ARG A 154 -3.14 2.98 21.18
N THR A 155 -3.59 1.72 21.28
CA THR A 155 -5.02 1.37 21.34
C THR A 155 -5.63 1.48 22.72
N VAL A 156 -4.82 1.57 23.79
CA VAL A 156 -5.30 1.56 25.19
C VAL A 156 -5.54 2.98 25.75
N ASP A 157 -5.09 4.03 25.07
CA ASP A 157 -5.19 5.43 25.56
C ASP A 157 -6.51 6.15 25.21
N ILE A 158 -7.58 5.45 24.83
CA ILE A 158 -8.92 6.06 24.64
C ILE A 158 -9.97 5.28 25.42
N GLU A 159 -9.94 5.39 26.76
CA GLU A 159 -11.13 5.31 27.63
C GLU A 159 -10.71 5.47 29.10
N ALA A 160 -10.35 6.69 29.49
CA ALA A 160 -10.44 7.07 30.90
C ALA A 160 -10.53 8.59 31.04
N ASN A 161 -11.76 9.07 31.26
CA ASN A 161 -12.15 9.83 32.46
C ASN A 161 -13.03 11.05 32.13
N GLN A 162 -14.35 10.88 32.20
CA GLN A 162 -15.26 11.92 32.69
C GLN A 162 -16.25 11.29 33.66
N PRO A 163 -16.26 11.65 34.95
CA PRO A 163 -17.41 11.45 35.80
C PRO A 163 -18.34 12.66 35.76
N LEU A 164 -19.63 12.33 35.82
CA LEU A 164 -20.86 13.12 35.87
C LEU A 164 -20.81 14.47 36.58
#